data_AF-A0A9E6QWW8-F1
#
_entry.id   AF-A0A9E6QWW8-F1
#
_cell.length_a   1.000
_cell.length_b   1.000
_cell.length_c   1.000
_cell.angle_alpha   90.00
_cell.angle_beta   90.00
_cell.angle_gamma   90.00
#
_symmetry.space_group_name_H-M   'P 1'
#
loop_
_entity.id
_entity.type
_entity.pdbx_description
1 polymer ?
#
loop_
_entity_poly.entity_id
_entity_poly.type
_entity_poly.pdbx_seq_one_letter_code
_entity_poly.pdbx_strand_id
1 'polypeptide(L)' 'MKTNIFRLLQEHQRLDERLRLEQSRRWPNYGRISKLKKLKLAAKDALVAISRGRNPSRT' A
#
# COMPACT_ATOMS: atom_id res chain seq x y z
N MET A 1 1.68 28.49 -3.88
CA MET A 1 0.97 27.22 -3.56
C MET A 1 1.37 26.09 -4.53
N LYS A 2 2.59 25.51 -4.39
CA LYS A 2 3.03 24.30 -5.14
C LYS A 2 4.02 23.42 -4.34
N THR A 3 4.30 23.75 -3.07
CA THR A 3 5.37 23.15 -2.28
C THR A 3 5.01 21.78 -1.70
N ASN A 4 3.73 21.57 -1.38
CA ASN A 4 3.26 20.31 -0.78
C ASN A 4 3.22 19.15 -1.78
N ILE A 5 2.89 19.42 -3.05
CA ILE A 5 2.86 18.40 -4.11
C ILE A 5 4.28 17.92 -4.42
N PHE A 6 5.25 18.83 -4.42
CA PHE A 6 6.64 18.50 -4.67
C PHE A 6 7.23 17.61 -3.57
N ARG A 7 6.93 17.91 -2.30
CA ARG A 7 7.32 17.05 -1.17
C ARG A 7 6.69 15.67 -1.24
N LEU A 8 5.42 15.60 -1.60
CA LEU A 8 4.70 14.32 -1.70
C LEU A 8 5.27 13.44 -2.83
N LEU A 9 5.59 14.06 -3.98
CA LEU A 9 6.18 13.36 -5.12
C LEU A 9 7.60 12.87 -4.79
N GLN A 10 8.39 13.68 -4.10
CA GLN A 10 9.76 13.33 -3.70
C GLN A 10 9.78 12.17 -2.70
N GLU A 11 8.87 12.16 -1.73
CA GLU A 11 8.73 11.03 -0.81
C GLU A 11 8.23 9.76 -1.52
N HIS A 12 7.34 9.90 -2.51
CA HIS A 12 6.86 8.80 -3.33
C HIS A 12 8.00 8.15 -4.13
N GLN A 13 8.82 8.96 -4.81
CA GLN A 13 9.96 8.45 -5.57
C GLN A 13 10.99 7.75 -4.69
N ARG A 14 11.23 8.29 -3.49
CA ARG A 14 12.15 7.68 -2.52
C ARG A 14 11.66 6.32 -2.03
N LEU A 15 10.35 6.15 -1.89
CA LEU A 15 9.72 4.87 -1.55
C LEU A 15 9.82 3.87 -2.70
N ASP A 16 9.56 4.29 -3.94
CA ASP A 16 9.68 3.44 -5.13
C ASP A 16 11.11 2.94 -5.34
N GLU A 17 12.11 3.81 -5.15
CA GLU A 17 13.51 3.44 -5.31
C GLU A 17 13.94 2.41 -4.26
N ARG A 18 13.54 2.58 -3.00
CA ARG A 18 13.76 1.59 -1.93
C ARG A 18 13.06 0.28 -2.23
N LEU A 19 11.86 0.33 -2.80
CA LEU A 19 11.07 -0.85 -3.15
C LEU A 19 11.68 -1.60 -4.33
N ARG A 20 12.24 -0.89 -5.31
CA ARG A 20 13.03 -1.46 -6.42
C ARG A 20 14.34 -2.09 -5.95
N LEU A 21 15.06 -1.42 -5.05
CA LEU A 21 16.30 -1.96 -4.47
C LEU A 21 16.03 -3.24 -3.66
N GLU A 22 14.95 -3.27 -2.89
CA GLU A 22 14.53 -4.46 -2.15
C GLU A 22 13.92 -5.56 -3.06
N GLN A 23 13.27 -5.21 -4.18
CA GLN A 23 12.85 -6.17 -5.20
C GLN A 23 14.01 -6.75 -6.00
N SER A 24 15.08 -5.97 -6.18
CA SER A 24 16.31 -6.41 -6.83
C SER A 24 17.16 -7.32 -5.94
N ARG A 25 16.84 -7.43 -4.63
CA ARG A 25 17.46 -8.41 -3.74
C ARG A 25 17.01 -9.83 -4.09
N ARG A 26 18.01 -10.70 -4.18
CA ARG A 26 17.94 -12.05 -4.76
C ARG A 26 17.12 -13.09 -3.99
N TRP A 27 16.62 -12.76 -2.80
CA TRP A 27 15.77 -13.65 -1.98
C TRP A 27 14.57 -12.90 -1.40
N PRO A 28 13.59 -12.52 -2.23
CA PRO A 28 12.32 -12.01 -1.76
C PRO A 28 11.66 -13.08 -0.90
N ASN A 29 11.46 -12.80 0.39
CA ASN A 29 10.77 -13.73 1.28
C ASN A 29 9.28 -13.76 0.89
N TYR A 30 8.91 -14.72 0.04
CA TYR A 30 7.57 -14.88 -0.53
C TYR A 30 6.48 -14.97 0.54
N GLY A 31 6.81 -15.43 1.76
CA GLY A 31 5.90 -15.42 2.90
C GLY A 31 5.57 -13.99 3.37
N ARG A 32 6.57 -13.11 3.44
CA ARG A 32 6.40 -11.71 3.83
C ARG A 32 5.70 -10.90 2.73
N ILE A 33 5.99 -11.20 1.46
CA ILE A 33 5.28 -10.64 0.30
C ILE A 33 3.82 -11.08 0.27
N SER A 34 3.54 -12.36 0.55
CA SER A 34 2.17 -12.87 0.60
C SER A 34 1.39 -12.29 1.77
N LYS A 35 2.03 -12.07 2.92
CA LYS A 35 1.43 -11.39 4.07
C LYS A 35 1.12 -9.92 3.76
N LEU A 36 2.04 -9.21 3.10
CA LEU A 36 1.83 -7.83 2.62
C LEU A 36 0.73 -7.74 1.56
N LYS A 37 0.68 -8.68 0.61
CA LYS A 37 -0.40 -8.75 -0.39
C LYS A 37 -1.75 -9.04 0.26
N LYS A 38 -1.82 -9.93 1.26
CA LYS A 38 -3.06 -10.22 2.00
C LYS A 38 -3.54 -9.01 2.80
N LEU A 39 -2.63 -8.28 3.46
CA LEU A 39 -2.98 -7.03 4.15
C LEU A 39 -3.49 -5.97 3.17
N LYS A 40 -2.84 -5.84 2.01
CA LYS A 40 -3.30 -4.94 0.95
C LYS A 40 -4.66 -5.34 0.38
N LEU A 41 -4.91 -6.64 0.23
CA LEU A 41 -6.20 -7.17 -0.22
C LEU A 41 -7.29 -6.90 0.81
N ALA A 42 -7.05 -7.19 2.09
CA ALA A 42 -8.00 -6.91 3.17
C ALA A 42 -8.33 -5.42 3.28
N ALA A 43 -7.36 -4.53 3.10
CA ALA A 43 -7.60 -3.08 3.09
C ALA A 43 -8.46 -2.67 1.88
N LYS A 44 -8.20 -3.25 0.70
CA LYS A 44 -9.03 -3.02 -0.49
C LYS A 44 -10.45 -3.53 -0.28
N ASP A 45 -10.61 -4.70 0.32
CA ASP A 45 -11.91 -5.30 0.62
C ASP A 45 -12.68 -4.48 1.66
N ALA A 46 -12.00 -3.95 2.69
CA ALA A 46 -12.59 -3.03 3.65
C ALA A 46 -13.04 -1.72 2.99
N LEU A 47 -12.21 -1.14 2.12
CA LEU A 47 -12.58 0.05 1.34
C LEU A 47 -13.76 -0.21 0.40
N VAL A 48 -13.79 -1.37 -0.25
CA VAL A 48 -14.92 -1.78 -1.10
C VAL A 48 -16.17 -2.01 -0.26
N ALA A 49 -16.07 -2.58 0.94
CA ALA A 49 -17.20 -2.77 1.85
C ALA A 49 -17.78 -1.43 2.32
N ILE A 50 -16.91 -0.48 2.69
CA ILE A 50 -17.30 0.89 3.07
C ILE A 50 -17.91 1.62 1.87
N SER A 51 -17.28 1.53 0.69
CA SER A 51 -17.76 2.16 -0.56
C SER A 51 -19.07 1.54 -1.05
N ARG A 52 -19.33 0.26 -0.77
CA ARG A 52 -20.60 -0.42 -1.03
C ARG A 52 -21.66 -0.14 0.03
N GLY A 53 -21.41 0.77 0.96
CA GLY A 53 -22.39 1.20 1.96
C GLY A 53 -22.67 0.17 3.06
N ARG A 54 -21.85 -0.89 3.18
CA ARG A 54 -21.90 -1.76 4.36
C ARG A 54 -21.06 -1.12 5.45
N ASN A 55 -21.68 -0.22 6.20
CA ASN A 55 -21.25 0.14 7.54
C ASN A 55 -21.34 -1.14 8.42
N PRO A 56 -20.23 -1.79 8.83
CA PRO A 56 -20.30 -2.98 9.66
C PRO A 56 -20.60 -2.66 11.14
N SER A 57 -21.03 -1.44 11.47
CA SER A 57 -21.28 -0.98 12.84
C SER A 57 -22.75 -1.07 13.27
N ARG A 58 -23.55 -1.97 12.69
CA ARG A 58 -24.97 -2.10 13.08
C ARG A 58 -25.54 -3.51 12.90
N THR A 59 -25.06 -4.49 13.67
CA THR A 59 -25.91 -5.56 14.25
C THR A 59 -25.18 -6.23 15.41
#